data_AF-A0A1Y3TS79-F1
#
_entry.id   AF-A0A1Y3TS79-F1
#
_cell.length_a   1.000
_cell.length_b   1.000
_cell.length_c   1.000
_cell.angle_alpha   90.00
_cell.angle_beta   90.00
_cell.angle_gamma   90.00
#
_symmetry.space_group_name_H-M   'P 1'
#
loop_
_entity.id
_entity.type
_entity.pdbx_description
1 polymer ?
#
loop_
_entity_poly.entity_id
_entity_poly.type
_entity_poly.pdbx_seq_one_letter_code
_entity_poly.pdbx_strand_id
1 'polypeptide(L)'
;MTCMKKLTALLVSAALALSLLAGCGGSKALSQVIADLLSGMYNNVTVEVDPDLTAALKKAAAAGSTQEEVLAALVEELNLSGVRLTLRQLEEGRQGDHGVELVFQPGTDPDAAARSAVNGWASAFGALPDDGSYTARVAMIEAEGGYYIAVDVEVLKAGTPDKDDPEPKPDYTYDEASNTYTVYTAAGLQKWAEAAKADPSTSCTLGSNITITGEWTPIGTRQSPYTGAFDGQGHTIFGLSVSSSDDYAGLFGYIGEKGKVQNLTLDSPIVSSTNADGYVGAVAGENFGAVENCHVTGSVTATGKTSYAGGVVGVNYSTVTACYATGKVESDNIAGGVVGWNDGGTVTACYATGDVTATSGTAGGVVGVNYSTVTACYAAGDVTGDTYAGGVVGGNTGTVTACYATGTVTSTSGTAGGVVGLNYSTVTACYWSCTGPTHGIGDSESDINATKVDGSTVTWKTAFDGNESLAGLSQAAGGWYTSPVNEKTPPKLNWETP
;
A
#
# COMPACT_ATOMS: atom_id res chain seq x y z
N MET A 1 -40.85 1.88 -0.41
CA MET A 1 -40.02 0.70 -0.06
C MET A 1 -40.69 -0.63 -0.50
N THR A 2 -41.45 -0.65 -1.60
CA THR A 2 -42.64 -1.54 -1.63
C THR A 2 -42.99 -2.22 -2.96
N CYS A 3 -42.14 -2.23 -3.99
CA CYS A 3 -42.30 -3.17 -5.13
C CYS A 3 -41.03 -3.53 -5.95
N MET A 4 -39.84 -2.94 -5.69
CA MET A 4 -38.68 -2.99 -6.62
C MET A 4 -37.33 -3.49 -6.07
N LYS A 5 -37.24 -3.91 -4.79
CA LYS A 5 -36.45 -5.13 -4.51
C LYS A 5 -37.20 -6.39 -4.96
N LYS A 6 -38.43 -6.24 -5.46
CA LYS A 6 -39.41 -7.34 -5.56
C LYS A 6 -39.54 -7.72 -7.02
N LEU A 7 -38.60 -8.43 -7.57
CA LEU A 7 -37.86 -9.54 -7.01
C LEU A 7 -36.40 -9.14 -7.39
N THR A 8 -35.40 -9.10 -6.48
CA THR A 8 -33.94 -8.85 -6.73
C THR A 8 -33.31 -10.04 -7.46
N ALA A 9 -33.98 -10.37 -8.54
CA ALA A 9 -34.70 -11.60 -8.75
C ALA A 9 -35.77 -11.09 -9.74
N LEU A 10 -36.92 -11.64 -9.98
CA LEU A 10 -37.13 -13.02 -10.32
C LEU A 10 -36.08 -13.56 -11.25
N LEU A 11 -35.28 -12.67 -11.86
CA LEU A 11 -34.38 -12.94 -12.94
C LEU A 11 -33.03 -12.17 -12.99
N VAL A 12 -32.35 -11.76 -11.88
CA VAL A 12 -30.87 -11.99 -11.95
C VAL A 12 -30.75 -13.44 -12.38
N SER A 13 -31.50 -14.24 -11.61
CA SER A 13 -32.29 -15.45 -11.83
C SER A 13 -32.83 -15.80 -13.25
N ALA A 14 -32.99 -17.09 -13.44
CA ALA A 14 -32.14 -17.68 -14.44
C ALA A 14 -30.78 -16.92 -14.52
N ALA A 15 -30.21 -16.64 -13.33
CA ALA A 15 -28.87 -16.12 -13.08
C ALA A 15 -28.09 -17.14 -13.77
N LEU A 16 -27.30 -16.70 -14.74
CA LEU A 16 -26.64 -17.63 -15.60
C LEU A 16 -27.59 -18.28 -16.61
N ALA A 17 -28.78 -18.79 -16.22
CA ALA A 17 -29.82 -19.58 -16.94
C ALA A 17 -29.32 -20.76 -17.77
N LEU A 18 -28.01 -20.82 -17.98
CA LEU A 18 -27.46 -20.90 -19.33
C LEU A 18 -25.97 -20.53 -19.44
N SER A 19 -25.18 -20.49 -18.38
CA SER A 19 -23.83 -21.11 -18.51
C SER A 19 -23.92 -22.62 -18.81
N LEU A 20 -25.11 -23.07 -19.25
CA LEU A 20 -25.80 -24.34 -19.22
C LEU A 20 -26.57 -24.58 -20.54
N LEU A 21 -26.28 -23.83 -21.60
CA LEU A 21 -25.97 -24.53 -22.85
C LEU A 21 -24.43 -24.54 -22.85
N ALA A 22 -23.68 -25.44 -22.21
CA ALA A 22 -23.85 -26.90 -22.16
C ALA A 22 -24.26 -27.48 -23.52
N GLY A 23 -23.49 -27.13 -24.56
CA GLY A 23 -23.13 -28.03 -25.67
C GLY A 23 -24.16 -28.60 -26.64
N CYS A 24 -25.42 -28.13 -26.77
CA CYS A 24 -26.28 -28.65 -27.84
C CYS A 24 -27.29 -27.64 -28.42
N GLY A 25 -27.17 -27.38 -29.72
CA GLY A 25 -28.00 -26.43 -30.46
C GLY A 25 -29.49 -26.79 -30.55
N GLY A 26 -30.34 -25.76 -30.58
CA GLY A 26 -31.75 -25.87 -30.96
C GLY A 26 -32.63 -24.74 -30.43
N SER A 27 -33.36 -24.08 -31.33
CA SER A 27 -34.32 -23.00 -31.07
C SER A 27 -35.52 -23.42 -30.20
N LYS A 28 -35.47 -23.22 -28.88
CA LYS A 28 -36.62 -23.42 -27.98
C LYS A 28 -37.05 -22.12 -27.29
N ALA A 29 -38.34 -22.04 -26.98
CA ALA A 29 -38.94 -20.89 -26.30
C ALA A 29 -38.59 -20.87 -24.80
N LEU A 30 -38.38 -19.65 -24.28
CA LEU A 30 -37.96 -19.34 -22.90
C LEU A 30 -38.76 -20.06 -21.80
N SER A 31 -40.05 -20.33 -22.02
CA SER A 31 -40.91 -21.05 -21.09
C SER A 31 -40.54 -22.52 -20.89
N GLN A 32 -39.94 -23.18 -21.89
CA GLN A 32 -39.50 -24.57 -21.80
C GLN A 32 -38.15 -24.69 -21.07
N VAL A 33 -37.28 -23.69 -21.23
CA VAL A 33 -35.97 -23.60 -20.55
C VAL A 33 -36.16 -23.52 -19.02
N ILE A 34 -37.16 -22.78 -18.56
CA ILE A 34 -37.49 -22.63 -17.14
C ILE A 34 -38.02 -23.95 -16.53
N ALA A 35 -38.74 -24.77 -17.31
CA ALA A 35 -39.29 -26.06 -16.85
C ALA A 35 -38.20 -27.14 -16.73
N ASP A 36 -37.27 -27.17 -17.68
CA ASP A 36 -36.13 -28.09 -17.69
C ASP A 36 -35.14 -27.76 -16.54
N LEU A 37 -35.03 -26.47 -16.17
CA LEU A 37 -34.22 -25.96 -15.04
C LEU A 37 -34.65 -26.50 -13.67
N LEU A 38 -35.96 -26.61 -13.43
CA LEU A 38 -36.52 -27.12 -12.17
C LEU A 38 -36.42 -28.64 -12.04
N SER A 39 -36.00 -29.33 -13.10
CA SER A 39 -35.84 -30.79 -13.14
C SER A 39 -34.42 -31.30 -12.87
N GLY A 40 -33.42 -30.41 -12.75
CA GLY A 40 -32.05 -30.76 -12.32
C GLY A 40 -31.14 -31.39 -13.40
N MET A 41 -31.27 -31.00 -14.66
CA MET A 41 -30.52 -31.59 -15.79
C MET A 41 -29.07 -31.08 -15.99
N TYR A 42 -28.59 -30.06 -15.27
CA TYR A 42 -27.34 -29.36 -15.61
C TYR A 42 -26.48 -29.02 -14.36
N ASN A 43 -25.21 -29.46 -14.32
CA ASN A 43 -24.41 -29.59 -13.08
C ASN A 43 -23.02 -28.89 -13.06
N ASN A 44 -22.58 -28.19 -14.12
CA ASN A 44 -21.17 -27.80 -14.28
C ASN A 44 -20.84 -26.31 -14.02
N VAL A 45 -21.82 -25.47 -13.70
CA VAL A 45 -21.57 -24.05 -13.37
C VAL A 45 -22.49 -23.58 -12.25
N THR A 46 -21.91 -22.86 -11.28
CA THR A 46 -22.64 -22.29 -10.14
C THR A 46 -22.68 -20.77 -10.25
N VAL A 47 -23.82 -20.16 -9.97
CA VAL A 47 -23.94 -18.70 -9.81
C VAL A 47 -24.52 -18.32 -8.47
N GLU A 48 -23.88 -17.30 -7.91
CA GLU A 48 -24.31 -16.66 -6.70
C GLU A 48 -24.33 -15.13 -6.83
N VAL A 49 -25.24 -14.52 -6.07
CA VAL A 49 -25.24 -13.08 -5.84
C VAL A 49 -24.24 -12.83 -4.72
N ASP A 50 -23.12 -12.17 -5.04
CA ASP A 50 -22.00 -12.03 -4.14
C ASP A 50 -22.11 -10.72 -3.32
N PRO A 51 -22.20 -10.80 -1.97
CA PRO A 51 -22.33 -9.64 -1.11
C PRO A 51 -21.06 -8.79 -1.03
N ASP A 52 -19.88 -9.39 -1.18
CA ASP A 52 -18.59 -8.70 -1.14
C ASP A 52 -18.34 -7.97 -2.47
N LEU A 53 -18.66 -8.61 -3.60
CA LEU A 53 -18.68 -7.94 -4.91
C LEU A 53 -19.67 -6.77 -4.92
N THR A 54 -20.81 -6.94 -4.25
CA THR A 54 -21.79 -5.86 -4.09
C THR A 54 -21.24 -4.71 -3.26
N ALA A 55 -20.45 -4.98 -2.21
CA ALA A 55 -19.82 -3.96 -1.40
C ALA A 55 -18.75 -3.21 -2.19
N ALA A 56 -17.88 -3.94 -2.91
CA ALA A 56 -16.84 -3.39 -3.76
C ALA A 56 -17.42 -2.50 -4.87
N LEU A 57 -18.47 -2.96 -5.57
CA LEU A 57 -19.13 -2.18 -6.63
C LEU A 57 -19.73 -0.87 -6.10
N LYS A 58 -20.32 -0.86 -4.91
CA LYS A 58 -20.81 0.37 -4.28
C LYS A 58 -19.68 1.35 -3.99
N LYS A 59 -18.55 0.85 -3.49
CA LYS A 59 -17.39 1.66 -3.16
C LYS A 59 -16.75 2.24 -4.43
N ALA A 60 -16.57 1.42 -5.46
CA ALA A 60 -16.03 1.83 -6.75
C ALA A 60 -16.92 2.88 -7.44
N ALA A 61 -18.24 2.68 -7.45
CA ALA A 61 -19.18 3.64 -8.04
C ALA A 61 -19.27 4.97 -7.28
N ALA A 62 -18.93 4.98 -5.99
CA ALA A 62 -18.83 6.22 -5.22
C ALA A 62 -17.53 7.00 -5.50
N ALA A 63 -16.49 6.32 -5.98
CA ALA A 63 -15.16 6.89 -6.24
C ALA A 63 -14.95 7.34 -7.70
N GLY A 64 -15.60 6.68 -8.67
CA GLY A 64 -15.46 6.97 -10.10
C GLY A 64 -16.64 7.73 -10.69
N SER A 65 -16.38 8.55 -11.72
CA SER A 65 -17.40 9.31 -12.46
C SER A 65 -17.70 8.73 -13.85
N THR A 66 -16.76 7.93 -14.38
CA THR A 66 -16.88 7.24 -15.68
C THR A 66 -16.84 5.72 -15.48
N GLN A 67 -17.32 4.97 -16.48
CA GLN A 67 -17.31 3.50 -16.43
C GLN A 67 -15.89 2.95 -16.31
N GLU A 68 -14.90 3.54 -17.00
CA GLU A 68 -13.50 3.11 -16.91
C GLU A 68 -12.93 3.34 -15.50
N GLU A 69 -13.23 4.47 -14.85
CA GLU A 69 -12.79 4.77 -13.48
C GLU A 69 -13.42 3.81 -12.47
N VAL A 70 -14.72 3.53 -12.61
CA VAL A 70 -15.42 2.59 -11.73
C VAL A 70 -14.90 1.16 -11.94
N LEU A 71 -14.61 0.75 -13.18
CA LEU A 71 -14.03 -0.56 -13.45
C LEU A 71 -12.62 -0.69 -12.87
N ALA A 72 -11.77 0.34 -13.04
CA ALA A 72 -10.42 0.34 -12.48
C ALA A 72 -10.44 0.24 -10.95
N ALA A 73 -11.29 1.05 -10.30
CA ALA A 73 -11.50 1.00 -8.85
C ALA A 73 -12.07 -0.36 -8.41
N LEU A 74 -13.00 -0.96 -9.17
CA LEU A 74 -13.56 -2.26 -8.84
C LEU A 74 -12.50 -3.38 -8.89
N VAL A 75 -11.63 -3.37 -9.89
CA VAL A 75 -10.52 -4.33 -10.04
C VAL A 75 -9.53 -4.19 -8.88
N GLU A 76 -9.25 -2.95 -8.44
CA GLU A 76 -8.40 -2.65 -7.29
C GLU A 76 -9.04 -3.13 -5.98
N GLU A 77 -10.32 -2.82 -5.74
CA GLU A 77 -11.05 -3.21 -4.52
C GLU A 77 -11.18 -4.73 -4.35
N LEU A 78 -11.26 -5.46 -5.46
CA LEU A 78 -11.31 -6.93 -5.47
C LEU A 78 -9.92 -7.58 -5.52
N ASN A 79 -8.85 -6.78 -5.54
CA ASN A 79 -7.45 -7.23 -5.57
C ASN A 79 -7.15 -8.19 -6.73
N LEU A 80 -7.68 -7.88 -7.91
CA LEU A 80 -7.65 -8.73 -9.11
C LEU A 80 -6.37 -8.51 -9.97
N SER A 81 -5.20 -8.45 -9.34
CA SER A 81 -3.93 -8.28 -10.06
C SER A 81 -3.60 -9.51 -10.92
N GLY A 82 -3.51 -9.33 -12.24
CA GLY A 82 -3.26 -10.41 -13.22
C GLY A 82 -4.48 -10.85 -14.03
N VAL A 83 -5.64 -10.22 -13.82
CA VAL A 83 -6.86 -10.48 -14.59
C VAL A 83 -6.72 -10.02 -16.04
N ARG A 84 -6.99 -10.93 -16.98
CA ARG A 84 -7.12 -10.59 -18.40
C ARG A 84 -8.44 -9.85 -18.60
N LEU A 85 -8.33 -8.52 -18.66
CA LEU A 85 -9.46 -7.61 -18.88
C LEU A 85 -9.93 -7.66 -20.34
N THR A 86 -10.59 -8.75 -20.73
CA THR A 86 -11.63 -8.74 -21.76
C THR A 86 -12.44 -10.02 -21.70
N LEU A 87 -13.74 -9.92 -21.41
CA LEU A 87 -14.66 -11.06 -21.53
C LEU A 87 -14.76 -11.60 -22.97
N ARG A 88 -14.26 -10.85 -23.98
CA ARG A 88 -14.18 -11.36 -25.36
C ARG A 88 -13.20 -12.52 -25.56
N GLN A 89 -12.32 -12.79 -24.60
CA GLN A 89 -11.50 -13.99 -24.57
C GLN A 89 -10.95 -14.10 -23.15
N LEU A 90 -11.40 -15.11 -22.37
CA LEU A 90 -10.60 -15.69 -21.27
C LEU A 90 -9.29 -16.31 -21.79
N GLU A 91 -8.75 -15.78 -22.90
CA GLU A 91 -7.70 -16.22 -23.80
C GLU A 91 -7.63 -17.74 -24.02
N GLU A 92 -7.18 -18.47 -23.00
CA GLU A 92 -6.90 -19.90 -23.01
C GLU A 92 -7.73 -20.73 -22.01
N GLY A 93 -8.52 -20.10 -21.14
CA GLY A 93 -9.42 -20.75 -20.18
C GLY A 93 -8.71 -21.61 -19.14
N ARG A 94 -7.57 -21.14 -18.58
CA ARG A 94 -6.80 -21.91 -17.60
C ARG A 94 -7.48 -21.84 -16.23
N GLN A 95 -7.35 -22.89 -15.44
CA GLN A 95 -7.87 -22.90 -14.07
C GLN A 95 -7.27 -21.74 -13.25
N GLY A 96 -8.12 -21.02 -12.53
CA GLY A 96 -7.77 -19.82 -11.78
C GLY A 96 -7.70 -18.53 -12.61
N ASP A 97 -7.89 -18.57 -13.93
CA ASP A 97 -8.08 -17.35 -14.71
C ASP A 97 -9.41 -16.71 -14.26
N HIS A 98 -9.36 -15.40 -14.00
CA HIS A 98 -10.53 -14.56 -13.71
C HIS A 98 -10.81 -13.63 -14.89
N GLY A 99 -12.09 -13.35 -15.12
CA GLY A 99 -12.55 -12.34 -16.08
C GLY A 99 -13.63 -11.48 -15.46
N VAL A 100 -13.39 -10.16 -15.42
CA VAL A 100 -14.34 -9.18 -14.87
C VAL A 100 -14.83 -8.23 -15.94
N GLU A 101 -16.14 -8.00 -15.98
CA GLU A 101 -16.76 -6.97 -16.82
C GLU A 101 -17.77 -6.14 -16.02
N LEU A 102 -17.75 -4.83 -16.30
CA LEU A 102 -18.68 -3.85 -15.78
C LEU A 102 -19.48 -3.27 -16.94
N VAL A 103 -20.81 -3.26 -16.81
CA VAL A 103 -21.74 -2.66 -17.77
C VAL A 103 -22.58 -1.60 -17.05
N PHE A 104 -22.71 -0.43 -17.65
CA PHE A 104 -23.71 0.56 -17.26
C PHE A 104 -24.90 0.53 -18.20
N GLN A 105 -26.10 0.35 -17.66
CA GLN A 105 -27.33 0.47 -18.43
C GLN A 105 -28.12 1.72 -18.02
N PRO A 106 -28.41 2.64 -18.96
CA PRO A 106 -29.29 3.78 -18.69
C PRO A 106 -30.76 3.35 -18.58
N GLY A 107 -31.52 3.98 -17.68
CA GLY A 107 -32.96 3.79 -17.53
C GLY A 107 -33.41 3.54 -16.09
N THR A 108 -34.71 3.25 -15.92
CA THR A 108 -35.34 3.04 -14.59
C THR A 108 -35.97 1.66 -14.43
N ASP A 109 -35.83 0.78 -15.42
CA ASP A 109 -36.33 -0.60 -15.39
C ASP A 109 -35.17 -1.57 -15.13
N PRO A 110 -35.05 -2.12 -13.91
CA PRO A 110 -33.98 -3.04 -13.55
C PRO A 110 -34.03 -4.35 -14.35
N ASP A 111 -35.21 -4.81 -14.78
CA ASP A 111 -35.35 -6.05 -15.55
C ASP A 111 -34.87 -5.86 -17.00
N ALA A 112 -35.11 -4.68 -17.58
CA ALA A 112 -34.57 -4.34 -18.90
C ALA A 112 -33.05 -4.19 -18.88
N ALA A 113 -32.49 -3.68 -17.77
CA ALA A 113 -31.06 -3.56 -17.59
C ALA A 113 -30.36 -4.92 -17.51
N ALA A 114 -30.89 -5.83 -16.70
CA ALA A 114 -30.37 -7.19 -16.63
C ALA A 114 -30.39 -7.90 -18.00
N ARG A 115 -31.48 -7.78 -18.78
CA ARG A 115 -31.59 -8.40 -20.12
C ARG A 115 -30.57 -7.87 -21.14
N SER A 116 -30.26 -6.57 -21.08
CA SER A 116 -29.30 -5.94 -21.97
C SER A 116 -27.88 -6.47 -21.72
N ALA A 117 -27.49 -6.56 -20.44
CA ALA A 117 -26.18 -7.08 -20.03
C ALA A 117 -25.98 -8.55 -20.47
N VAL A 118 -26.98 -9.41 -20.27
CA VAL A 118 -26.92 -10.83 -20.67
C VAL A 118 -26.66 -11.01 -22.18
N ASN A 119 -27.28 -10.20 -23.03
CA ASN A 119 -27.08 -10.29 -24.48
C ASN A 119 -25.66 -9.91 -24.91
N GLY A 120 -24.99 -9.03 -24.16
CA GLY A 120 -23.59 -8.67 -24.40
C GLY A 120 -22.62 -9.81 -24.10
N TRP A 121 -22.92 -10.62 -23.08
CA TRP A 121 -22.03 -11.69 -22.59
C TRP A 121 -22.25 -13.06 -23.24
N ALA A 122 -23.40 -13.29 -23.89
CA ALA A 122 -23.72 -14.57 -24.51
C ALA A 122 -22.67 -15.04 -25.55
N SER A 123 -22.06 -14.12 -26.32
CA SER A 123 -21.00 -14.47 -27.28
C SER A 123 -19.65 -14.80 -26.63
N ALA A 124 -19.40 -14.29 -25.42
CA ALA A 124 -18.17 -14.50 -24.67
C ALA A 124 -18.16 -15.88 -23.99
N PHE A 125 -19.24 -16.20 -23.27
CA PHE A 125 -19.38 -17.48 -22.58
C PHE A 125 -19.61 -18.67 -23.53
N GLY A 126 -20.22 -18.45 -24.70
CA GLY A 126 -20.38 -19.48 -25.73
C GLY A 126 -19.06 -19.97 -26.36
N ALA A 127 -17.93 -19.35 -26.03
CA ALA A 127 -16.58 -19.79 -26.42
C ALA A 127 -15.92 -20.70 -25.37
N LEU A 128 -16.51 -20.88 -24.19
CA LEU A 128 -15.98 -21.74 -23.12
C LEU A 128 -16.25 -23.23 -23.40
N PRO A 129 -15.31 -24.14 -23.07
CA PRO A 129 -15.53 -25.58 -23.17
C PRO A 129 -16.67 -26.10 -22.27
N ASP A 130 -17.49 -27.01 -22.81
CA ASP A 130 -18.65 -27.62 -22.13
C ASP A 130 -18.26 -28.60 -21.00
N ASP A 131 -17.01 -29.05 -20.96
CA ASP A 131 -16.45 -30.00 -19.99
C ASP A 131 -15.61 -29.34 -18.89
N GLY A 132 -15.50 -28.01 -18.89
CA GLY A 132 -14.91 -27.21 -17.82
C GLY A 132 -15.87 -26.98 -16.63
N SER A 133 -15.33 -26.41 -15.55
CA SER A 133 -16.08 -26.00 -14.35
C SER A 133 -15.81 -24.53 -14.06
N TYR A 134 -16.85 -23.76 -13.78
CA TYR A 134 -16.74 -22.31 -13.60
C TYR A 134 -17.65 -21.81 -12.47
N THR A 135 -17.24 -20.74 -11.81
CA THR A 135 -18.09 -19.98 -10.88
C THR A 135 -18.26 -18.57 -11.42
N ALA A 136 -19.47 -18.04 -11.36
CA ALA A 136 -19.71 -16.63 -11.63
C ALA A 136 -20.36 -15.95 -10.43
N ARG A 137 -19.80 -14.79 -10.08
CA ARG A 137 -20.25 -13.92 -8.99
C ARG A 137 -20.80 -12.64 -9.60
N VAL A 138 -21.97 -12.22 -9.14
CA VAL A 138 -22.70 -11.12 -9.77
C VAL A 138 -23.13 -10.08 -8.74
N ALA A 139 -22.99 -8.81 -9.10
CA ALA A 139 -23.54 -7.68 -8.35
C ALA A 139 -24.24 -6.68 -9.27
N MET A 140 -25.27 -6.03 -8.75
CA MET A 140 -25.97 -4.93 -9.42
C MET A 140 -26.32 -3.84 -8.42
N ILE A 141 -26.08 -2.58 -8.79
CA ILE A 141 -26.43 -1.41 -7.99
C ILE A 141 -27.17 -0.37 -8.84
N GLU A 142 -28.11 0.32 -8.22
CA GLU A 142 -28.80 1.48 -8.79
C GLU A 142 -27.92 2.72 -8.66
N ALA A 143 -27.82 3.51 -9.74
CA ALA A 143 -27.06 4.75 -9.79
C ALA A 143 -27.89 5.86 -10.47
N GLU A 144 -27.41 7.10 -10.43
CA GLU A 144 -28.11 8.21 -11.06
C GLU A 144 -28.25 7.97 -12.58
N GLY A 145 -29.49 7.88 -13.05
CA GLY A 145 -29.80 7.67 -14.47
C GLY A 145 -29.72 6.23 -14.98
N GLY A 146 -29.43 5.23 -14.14
CA GLY A 146 -29.27 3.84 -14.59
C GLY A 146 -28.84 2.82 -13.54
N TYR A 147 -28.28 1.71 -14.01
CA TYR A 147 -27.82 0.59 -13.19
C TYR A 147 -26.40 0.17 -13.60
N TYR A 148 -25.51 -0.02 -12.62
CA TYR A 148 -24.23 -0.69 -12.82
C TYR A 148 -24.37 -2.18 -12.51
N ILE A 149 -23.85 -3.02 -13.40
CA ILE A 149 -23.87 -4.48 -13.28
C ILE A 149 -22.45 -4.99 -13.47
N ALA A 150 -21.95 -5.74 -12.50
CA ALA A 150 -20.62 -6.36 -12.54
C ALA A 150 -20.73 -7.89 -12.47
N VAL A 151 -19.91 -8.56 -13.27
CA VAL A 151 -19.73 -10.03 -13.23
C VAL A 151 -18.26 -10.34 -13.13
N ASP A 152 -17.93 -11.22 -12.18
CA ASP A 152 -16.64 -11.90 -12.06
C ASP A 152 -16.83 -13.38 -12.36
N VAL A 153 -16.02 -13.93 -13.26
CA VAL A 153 -16.03 -15.34 -13.62
C VAL A 153 -14.67 -15.96 -13.34
N GLU A 154 -14.69 -17.04 -12.58
CA GLU A 154 -13.53 -17.85 -12.21
C GLU A 154 -13.60 -19.20 -12.91
N VAL A 155 -12.51 -19.60 -13.57
CA VAL A 155 -12.35 -20.95 -14.11
C VAL A 155 -11.94 -21.89 -12.97
N LEU A 156 -12.87 -22.70 -12.46
CA LEU A 156 -12.57 -23.72 -11.45
C LEU A 156 -11.84 -24.94 -12.02
N LYS A 157 -12.06 -25.26 -13.29
CA LYS A 157 -11.37 -26.32 -14.03
C LYS A 157 -11.43 -26.04 -15.54
N ALA A 158 -10.29 -26.11 -16.23
CA ALA A 158 -10.23 -26.00 -17.68
C ALA A 158 -10.88 -27.21 -18.39
N GLY A 159 -11.46 -27.00 -19.58
CA GLY A 159 -11.96 -28.08 -20.44
C GLY A 159 -10.89 -28.70 -21.33
N THR A 160 -11.18 -29.82 -22.01
CA THR A 160 -10.22 -30.50 -22.90
C THR A 160 -10.06 -29.81 -24.26
N PRO A 161 -8.82 -29.74 -24.83
CA PRO A 161 -7.64 -30.52 -24.49
C PRO A 161 -6.86 -29.95 -23.30
N ASP A 162 -6.48 -30.86 -22.41
CA ASP A 162 -5.76 -30.65 -21.16
C ASP A 162 -4.57 -29.68 -21.33
N LYS A 163 -4.55 -28.60 -20.55
CA LYS A 163 -3.35 -27.81 -20.28
C LYS A 163 -3.06 -28.04 -18.81
N ASP A 164 -1.92 -28.66 -18.51
CA ASP A 164 -1.51 -29.05 -17.16
C ASP A 164 -1.89 -27.98 -16.15
N ASP A 165 -2.63 -28.39 -15.11
CA ASP A 165 -2.90 -27.56 -13.95
C ASP A 165 -1.58 -26.89 -13.53
N PRO A 166 -1.50 -25.56 -13.34
CA PRO A 166 -0.39 -25.04 -12.56
C PRO A 166 -0.49 -25.73 -11.21
N GLU A 167 0.53 -26.53 -10.85
CA GLU A 167 0.61 -27.10 -9.51
C GLU A 167 0.28 -25.99 -8.51
N PRO A 168 -0.61 -26.23 -7.53
CA PRO A 168 -0.89 -25.23 -6.51
C PRO A 168 0.45 -24.77 -5.96
N LYS A 169 0.72 -23.45 -6.07
CA LYS A 169 2.01 -22.91 -5.68
C LYS A 169 2.30 -23.41 -4.27
N PRO A 170 3.47 -24.03 -4.03
CA PRO A 170 3.81 -24.48 -2.69
C PRO A 170 3.80 -23.28 -1.75
N ASP A 171 3.72 -23.51 -0.44
CA ASP A 171 3.83 -22.42 0.54
C ASP A 171 5.08 -21.55 0.28
N TYR A 172 6.16 -22.21 -0.12
CA TYR A 172 7.39 -21.60 -0.56
C TYR A 172 8.18 -22.55 -1.48
N THR A 173 9.12 -22.01 -2.25
CA THR A 173 10.26 -22.75 -2.83
C THR A 173 11.54 -22.28 -2.18
N TYR A 174 12.58 -23.13 -2.13
CA TYR A 174 13.89 -22.79 -1.57
C TYR A 174 14.99 -23.11 -2.58
N ASP A 175 15.84 -22.13 -2.87
CA ASP A 175 17.04 -22.28 -3.68
C ASP A 175 18.27 -22.36 -2.78
N GLU A 176 18.87 -23.55 -2.70
CA GLU A 176 20.08 -23.82 -1.93
C GLU A 176 21.30 -23.03 -2.41
N ALA A 177 21.39 -22.72 -3.71
CA ALA A 177 22.55 -22.04 -4.27
C ALA A 177 22.61 -20.57 -3.84
N SER A 178 21.44 -19.92 -3.75
CA SER A 178 21.31 -18.52 -3.34
C SER A 178 20.87 -18.34 -1.88
N ASN A 179 20.62 -19.43 -1.14
CA ASN A 179 20.04 -19.41 0.21
C ASN A 179 18.76 -18.56 0.28
N THR A 180 17.87 -18.70 -0.71
CA THR A 180 16.71 -17.82 -0.89
C THR A 180 15.40 -18.60 -0.91
N TYR A 181 14.44 -18.15 -0.11
CA TYR A 181 13.06 -18.59 -0.14
C TYR A 181 12.26 -17.73 -1.12
N THR A 182 11.44 -18.34 -1.98
CA THR A 182 10.33 -17.64 -2.65
C THR A 182 9.03 -18.01 -1.95
N VAL A 183 8.35 -17.04 -1.35
CA VAL A 183 7.21 -17.25 -0.47
C VAL A 183 5.90 -16.89 -1.17
N TYR A 184 4.90 -17.76 -1.07
CA TYR A 184 3.58 -17.57 -1.68
C TYR A 184 2.42 -17.53 -0.68
N THR A 185 2.65 -17.98 0.56
CA THR A 185 1.61 -18.05 1.60
C THR A 185 2.13 -17.59 2.95
N ALA A 186 1.22 -17.37 3.90
CA ALA A 186 1.56 -17.05 5.28
C ALA A 186 2.40 -18.15 5.96
N ALA A 187 2.11 -19.42 5.65
CA ALA A 187 2.88 -20.56 6.15
C ALA A 187 4.32 -20.54 5.59
N GLY A 188 4.48 -20.20 4.30
CA GLY A 188 5.79 -20.00 3.70
C GLY A 188 6.58 -18.86 4.34
N LEU A 189 5.91 -17.75 4.65
CA LEU A 189 6.54 -16.62 5.34
C LEU A 189 7.02 -17.00 6.74
N GLN A 190 6.22 -17.78 7.48
CA GLN A 190 6.62 -18.32 8.78
C GLN A 190 7.81 -19.28 8.65
N LYS A 191 7.85 -20.11 7.61
CA LYS A 191 8.98 -21.02 7.36
C LYS A 191 10.27 -20.28 7.05
N TRP A 192 10.20 -19.24 6.21
CA TRP A 192 11.34 -18.36 6.00
C TRP A 192 11.76 -17.65 7.30
N ALA A 193 10.81 -17.15 8.10
CA ALA A 193 11.10 -16.47 9.36
C ALA A 193 11.83 -17.38 10.37
N GLU A 194 11.44 -18.65 10.48
CA GLU A 194 12.13 -19.66 11.28
C GLU A 194 13.56 -19.88 10.77
N ALA A 195 13.74 -20.00 9.45
CA ALA A 195 15.05 -20.19 8.83
C ALA A 195 15.96 -18.97 9.02
N ALA A 196 15.45 -17.75 8.82
CA ALA A 196 16.18 -16.50 9.02
C ALA A 196 16.60 -16.27 10.48
N LYS A 197 15.86 -16.80 11.46
CA LYS A 197 16.27 -16.77 12.87
C LYS A 197 17.39 -17.76 13.18
N ALA A 198 17.49 -18.86 12.42
CA ALA A 198 18.56 -19.85 12.58
C ALA A 198 19.83 -19.47 11.80
N ASP A 199 19.66 -18.96 10.59
CA ASP A 199 20.71 -18.41 9.73
C ASP A 199 20.26 -17.02 9.21
N PRO A 200 20.79 -15.93 9.80
CA PRO A 200 20.41 -14.57 9.43
C PRO A 200 20.75 -14.15 8.01
N SER A 201 21.52 -14.95 7.26
CA SER A 201 21.81 -14.70 5.84
C SER A 201 20.71 -15.22 4.90
N THR A 202 19.73 -15.96 5.43
CA THR A 202 18.62 -16.54 4.65
C THR A 202 17.76 -15.46 4.02
N SER A 203 17.72 -15.44 2.69
CA SER A 203 17.01 -14.43 1.90
C SER A 203 15.57 -14.86 1.59
N CYS A 204 14.72 -13.89 1.28
CA CYS A 204 13.33 -14.06 0.91
C CYS A 204 12.96 -13.20 -0.30
N THR A 205 12.13 -13.75 -1.16
CA THR A 205 11.43 -13.04 -2.21
C THR A 205 9.95 -13.37 -2.11
N LEU A 206 9.08 -12.36 -2.11
CA LEU A 206 7.64 -12.61 -2.19
C LEU A 206 7.22 -12.92 -3.63
N GLY A 207 6.40 -13.95 -3.80
CA GLY A 207 5.78 -14.33 -5.08
C GLY A 207 4.28 -14.09 -5.13
N SER A 208 3.71 -13.50 -4.08
CA SER A 208 2.32 -13.08 -3.93
C SER A 208 2.17 -12.13 -2.73
N ASN A 209 1.01 -11.51 -2.59
CA ASN A 209 0.63 -10.82 -1.36
C ASN A 209 0.41 -11.83 -0.23
N ILE A 210 0.78 -11.46 1.00
CA ILE A 210 0.74 -12.36 2.17
C ILE A 210 -0.11 -11.76 3.28
N THR A 211 -1.01 -12.54 3.87
CA THR A 211 -1.76 -12.13 5.08
C THR A 211 -1.26 -12.89 6.29
N ILE A 212 -0.68 -12.19 7.26
CA ILE A 212 -0.26 -12.78 8.52
C ILE A 212 -1.50 -12.99 9.40
N THR A 213 -1.72 -14.23 9.84
CA THR A 213 -2.79 -14.59 10.78
C THR A 213 -2.18 -15.02 12.11
N GLY A 214 -1.77 -14.05 12.93
CA GLY A 214 -1.17 -14.29 14.25
C GLY A 214 -0.16 -13.23 14.67
N GLU A 215 0.39 -13.40 15.87
CA GLU A 215 1.47 -12.55 16.37
C GLU A 215 2.76 -12.77 15.58
N TRP A 216 3.46 -11.68 15.25
CA TRP A 216 4.76 -11.74 14.59
C TRP A 216 5.89 -11.50 15.58
N THR A 217 6.89 -12.38 15.57
CA THR A 217 8.14 -12.16 16.30
C THR A 217 9.18 -11.56 15.36
N PRO A 218 9.70 -10.34 15.65
CA PRO A 218 10.64 -9.64 14.78
C PRO A 218 11.84 -10.49 14.33
N ILE A 219 12.28 -10.28 13.10
CA ILE A 219 13.46 -10.96 12.53
C ILE A 219 14.74 -10.17 12.83
N GLY A 220 15.76 -10.88 13.31
CA GLY A 220 17.05 -10.30 13.66
C GLY A 220 17.06 -9.66 15.04
N THR A 221 18.19 -9.83 15.73
CA THR A 221 18.48 -9.23 17.04
C THR A 221 19.87 -8.59 17.02
N ARG A 222 20.22 -7.82 18.06
CA ARG A 222 21.56 -7.25 18.17
C ARG A 222 22.67 -8.32 18.16
N GLN A 223 22.40 -9.50 18.72
CA GLN A 223 23.36 -10.63 18.75
C GLN A 223 23.34 -11.45 17.46
N SER A 224 22.25 -11.40 16.70
CA SER A 224 22.08 -12.12 15.44
C SER A 224 21.37 -11.22 14.41
N PRO A 225 22.07 -10.19 13.87
CA PRO A 225 21.48 -9.25 12.92
C PRO A 225 21.02 -9.93 11.64
N TYR A 226 19.88 -9.54 11.09
CA TYR A 226 19.45 -10.01 9.77
C TYR A 226 20.40 -9.49 8.68
N THR A 227 20.98 -10.39 7.89
CA THR A 227 21.98 -10.07 6.86
C THR A 227 21.62 -10.58 5.47
N GLY A 228 20.47 -11.25 5.33
CA GLY A 228 19.91 -11.66 4.04
C GLY A 228 19.22 -10.51 3.29
N ALA A 229 18.72 -10.81 2.10
CA ALA A 229 17.89 -9.92 1.32
C ALA A 229 16.41 -10.31 1.46
N PHE A 230 15.54 -9.35 1.76
CA PHE A 230 14.09 -9.51 1.73
C PHE A 230 13.53 -8.61 0.63
N ASP A 231 13.07 -9.20 -0.47
CA ASP A 231 12.50 -8.49 -1.60
C ASP A 231 10.99 -8.76 -1.71
N GLY A 232 10.19 -7.74 -1.49
CA GLY A 232 8.74 -7.83 -1.64
C GLY A 232 8.28 -7.92 -3.10
N GLN A 233 9.13 -7.59 -4.09
CA GLN A 233 8.76 -7.50 -5.52
C GLN A 233 7.48 -6.70 -5.79
N GLY A 234 7.18 -5.69 -4.97
CA GLY A 234 5.97 -4.88 -5.06
C GLY A 234 4.73 -5.52 -4.39
N HIS A 235 4.86 -6.69 -3.78
CA HIS A 235 3.80 -7.33 -3.03
C HIS A 235 3.56 -6.68 -1.66
N THR A 236 2.37 -6.95 -1.13
CA THR A 236 1.90 -6.42 0.15
C THR A 236 1.84 -7.51 1.22
N ILE A 237 2.28 -7.18 2.43
CA ILE A 237 2.01 -7.95 3.64
C ILE A 237 0.89 -7.25 4.43
N PHE A 238 -0.17 -8.00 4.71
CA PHE A 238 -1.30 -7.60 5.54
C PHE A 238 -1.23 -8.22 6.92
N GLY A 239 -1.87 -7.56 7.91
CA GLY A 239 -2.11 -8.15 9.22
C GLY A 239 -0.87 -8.29 10.10
N LEU A 240 0.20 -7.54 9.81
CA LEU A 240 1.37 -7.50 10.67
C LEU A 240 1.00 -6.86 12.02
N SER A 241 1.00 -7.69 13.07
CA SER A 241 0.81 -7.25 14.46
C SER A 241 2.06 -7.60 15.27
N VAL A 242 2.66 -6.59 15.88
CA VAL A 242 3.83 -6.72 16.74
C VAL A 242 3.59 -5.91 18.02
N SER A 243 3.58 -6.61 19.15
CA SER A 243 3.64 -5.99 20.48
C SER A 243 4.89 -6.50 21.19
N SER A 244 5.99 -5.75 21.08
CA SER A 244 7.29 -6.17 21.64
C SER A 244 7.45 -5.70 23.08
N SER A 245 7.92 -6.60 23.94
CA SER A 245 8.51 -6.24 25.24
C SER A 245 10.02 -6.02 25.17
N ASP A 246 10.64 -6.30 24.02
CA ASP A 246 12.06 -6.11 23.78
C ASP A 246 12.35 -4.71 23.21
N ASP A 247 13.63 -4.41 23.03
CA ASP A 247 14.11 -3.11 22.57
C ASP A 247 13.76 -2.85 21.09
N TYR A 248 13.44 -3.87 20.30
CA TYR A 248 13.28 -3.74 18.85
C TYR A 248 11.93 -4.28 18.37
N ALA A 249 11.16 -3.46 17.66
CA ALA A 249 9.86 -3.84 17.12
C ALA A 249 9.73 -3.47 15.63
N GLY A 250 9.20 -4.42 14.85
CA GLY A 250 8.97 -4.31 13.41
C GLY A 250 8.83 -5.68 12.75
N LEU A 251 8.67 -5.71 11.42
CA LEU A 251 8.86 -6.95 10.65
C LEU A 251 10.27 -7.51 10.93
N PHE A 252 11.26 -6.63 10.92
CA PHE A 252 12.62 -6.87 11.40
C PHE A 252 12.84 -6.15 12.73
N GLY A 253 13.45 -6.83 13.69
CA GLY A 253 13.95 -6.19 14.91
C GLY A 253 15.23 -5.42 14.59
N TYR A 254 16.19 -6.12 13.98
CA TYR A 254 17.52 -5.59 13.73
C TYR A 254 18.05 -6.05 12.36
N ILE A 255 18.25 -5.11 11.44
CA ILE A 255 18.89 -5.33 10.14
C ILE A 255 20.38 -5.02 10.27
N GLY A 256 21.24 -5.99 9.95
CA GLY A 256 22.71 -5.84 9.95
C GLY A 256 23.26 -5.20 8.68
N GLU A 257 24.56 -4.90 8.66
CA GLU A 257 25.24 -4.14 7.58
C GLU A 257 25.06 -4.70 6.15
N LYS A 258 24.86 -6.01 6.02
CA LYS A 258 24.63 -6.68 4.73
C LYS A 258 23.15 -6.89 4.40
N GLY A 259 22.27 -6.66 5.36
CA GLY A 259 20.84 -6.88 5.22
C GLY A 259 20.24 -5.87 4.25
N LYS A 260 19.30 -6.35 3.43
CA LYS A 260 18.54 -5.50 2.52
C LYS A 260 17.06 -5.82 2.62
N VAL A 261 16.21 -4.82 2.76
CA VAL A 261 14.75 -4.96 2.72
C VAL A 261 14.22 -4.00 1.66
N GLN A 262 13.53 -4.52 0.65
CA GLN A 262 13.09 -3.70 -0.46
C GLN A 262 11.74 -4.07 -1.08
N ASN A 263 11.17 -3.13 -1.82
CA ASN A 263 9.99 -3.30 -2.69
C ASN A 263 8.78 -3.91 -1.97
N LEU A 264 8.47 -3.40 -0.77
CA LEU A 264 7.50 -4.02 0.13
C LEU A 264 6.47 -3.02 0.60
N THR A 265 5.19 -3.38 0.52
CA THR A 265 4.13 -2.64 1.23
C THR A 265 3.72 -3.41 2.49
N LEU A 266 3.71 -2.73 3.64
CA LEU A 266 3.07 -3.19 4.86
C LEU A 266 1.74 -2.46 5.00
N ASP A 267 0.64 -3.17 4.72
CA ASP A 267 -0.68 -2.57 4.82
C ASP A 267 -1.28 -2.73 6.21
N SER A 268 -1.67 -1.59 6.78
CA SER A 268 -2.28 -1.45 8.09
C SER A 268 -1.55 -2.21 9.22
N PRO A 269 -0.19 -2.23 9.28
CA PRO A 269 0.50 -2.86 10.40
C PRO A 269 0.17 -2.14 11.72
N ILE A 270 0.14 -2.91 12.80
CA ILE A 270 0.05 -2.40 14.16
C ILE A 270 1.33 -2.81 14.88
N VAL A 271 2.24 -1.86 15.06
CA VAL A 271 3.54 -2.11 15.68
C VAL A 271 3.69 -1.26 16.92
N SER A 272 3.94 -1.91 18.05
CA SER A 272 4.08 -1.25 19.34
C SER A 272 5.20 -1.84 20.20
N SER A 273 5.80 -0.99 21.03
CA SER A 273 6.67 -1.41 22.14
C SER A 273 6.34 -0.63 23.41
N THR A 274 6.34 -1.34 24.54
CA THR A 274 6.21 -0.74 25.88
C THR A 274 7.51 -0.73 26.66
N ASN A 275 8.63 -1.05 26.02
CA ASN A 275 9.94 -1.03 26.64
C ASN A 275 10.42 0.42 26.83
N ALA A 276 11.06 0.70 27.96
CA ALA A 276 11.60 2.03 28.27
C ALA A 276 12.54 2.56 27.17
N ASP A 277 13.31 1.66 26.54
CA ASP A 277 14.28 1.93 25.46
C ASP A 277 13.79 1.39 24.09
N GLY A 278 12.48 1.34 23.85
CA GLY A 278 11.91 0.72 22.65
C GLY A 278 12.20 1.49 21.35
N TYR A 279 12.79 0.82 20.37
CA TYR A 279 13.02 1.26 18.99
C TYR A 279 11.99 0.58 18.08
N VAL A 280 11.13 1.39 17.48
CA VAL A 280 9.93 0.89 16.80
C VAL A 280 9.86 1.45 15.40
N GLY A 281 9.81 0.57 14.42
CA GLY A 281 9.44 0.90 13.05
C GLY A 281 8.77 -0.26 12.36
N ALA A 282 7.80 0.00 11.48
CA ALA A 282 7.01 -1.08 10.92
C ALA A 282 7.86 -2.05 10.09
N VAL A 283 8.85 -1.53 9.36
CA VAL A 283 9.82 -2.35 8.62
C VAL A 283 10.93 -2.82 9.55
N ALA A 284 11.56 -1.89 10.29
CA ALA A 284 12.67 -2.23 11.18
C ALA A 284 12.68 -1.43 12.49
N GLY A 285 13.00 -2.09 13.60
CA GLY A 285 13.36 -1.40 14.84
C GLY A 285 14.67 -0.64 14.70
N GLU A 286 15.73 -1.33 14.27
CA GLU A 286 17.07 -0.77 14.04
C GLU A 286 17.65 -1.22 12.69
N ASN A 287 18.27 -0.30 11.94
CA ASN A 287 18.80 -0.55 10.60
C ASN A 287 20.28 -0.18 10.46
N PHE A 288 21.13 -1.17 10.20
CA PHE A 288 22.52 -0.99 9.73
C PHE A 288 22.68 -1.33 8.23
N GLY A 289 21.64 -1.86 7.59
CA GLY A 289 21.65 -2.27 6.19
C GLY A 289 20.97 -1.27 5.27
N ALA A 290 20.24 -1.76 4.27
CA ALA A 290 19.49 -0.93 3.33
C ALA A 290 17.99 -1.21 3.41
N VAL A 291 17.19 -0.14 3.56
CA VAL A 291 15.73 -0.16 3.45
C VAL A 291 15.32 0.70 2.25
N GLU A 292 14.79 0.06 1.21
CA GLU A 292 14.58 0.67 -0.10
C GLU A 292 13.17 0.43 -0.63
N ASN A 293 12.43 1.47 -1.03
CA ASN A 293 11.13 1.30 -1.70
C ASN A 293 10.11 0.53 -0.82
N CYS A 294 10.01 0.93 0.45
CA CYS A 294 9.14 0.30 1.44
C CYS A 294 8.06 1.25 1.93
N HIS A 295 6.81 0.79 1.94
CA HIS A 295 5.62 1.62 2.16
C HIS A 295 4.82 1.11 3.35
N VAL A 296 4.36 2.02 4.22
CA VAL A 296 3.65 1.66 5.45
C VAL A 296 2.37 2.48 5.58
N THR A 297 1.21 1.84 5.69
CA THR A 297 -0.08 2.56 5.83
C THR A 297 -0.64 2.57 7.26
N GLY A 298 -0.10 1.70 8.12
CA GLY A 298 -0.55 1.49 9.51
C GLY A 298 0.22 2.28 10.56
N SER A 299 -0.21 2.14 11.81
CA SER A 299 0.27 2.96 12.93
C SER A 299 1.45 2.34 13.68
N VAL A 300 2.34 3.21 14.17
CA VAL A 300 3.49 2.84 15.00
C VAL A 300 3.42 3.56 16.34
N THR A 301 3.62 2.85 17.46
CA THR A 301 3.58 3.42 18.81
C THR A 301 4.75 2.94 19.68
N ALA A 302 5.50 3.86 20.28
CA ALA A 302 6.58 3.53 21.22
C ALA A 302 6.39 4.27 22.54
N THR A 303 6.13 3.54 23.63
CA THR A 303 6.02 4.15 24.98
C THR A 303 7.27 3.83 25.78
N GLY A 304 7.84 4.83 26.45
CA GLY A 304 9.10 4.68 27.17
C GLY A 304 9.92 5.96 27.18
N LYS A 305 10.66 6.21 28.26
CA LYS A 305 11.42 7.45 28.47
C LYS A 305 12.46 7.71 27.37
N THR A 306 13.00 6.65 26.78
CA THR A 306 14.05 6.65 25.76
C THR A 306 13.57 5.94 24.50
N SER A 307 12.25 5.96 24.27
CA SER A 307 11.61 5.33 23.12
C SER A 307 11.79 6.15 21.84
N TYR A 308 11.99 5.46 20.72
CA TYR A 308 12.16 6.04 19.39
C TYR A 308 11.19 5.37 18.41
N ALA A 309 10.29 6.14 17.79
CA ALA A 309 9.35 5.65 16.79
C ALA A 309 9.63 6.29 15.43
N GLY A 310 9.74 5.45 14.40
CA GLY A 310 9.64 5.86 13.00
C GLY A 310 8.56 5.07 12.29
N GLY A 311 7.80 5.67 11.37
CA GLY A 311 6.78 4.92 10.63
C GLY A 311 7.37 3.74 9.86
N VAL A 312 8.60 3.88 9.36
CA VAL A 312 9.33 2.83 8.61
C VAL A 312 10.43 2.21 9.47
N VAL A 313 11.33 3.04 10.03
CA VAL A 313 12.50 2.59 10.80
C VAL A 313 12.59 3.34 12.13
N GLY A 314 12.74 2.63 13.26
CA GLY A 314 12.96 3.26 14.56
C GLY A 314 14.27 4.04 14.62
N VAL A 315 15.39 3.34 14.44
CA VAL A 315 16.75 3.92 14.41
C VAL A 315 17.50 3.51 13.15
N ASN A 316 18.12 4.48 12.48
CA ASN A 316 18.85 4.26 11.24
C ASN A 316 20.34 4.62 11.35
N TYR A 317 21.19 3.66 11.04
CA TYR A 317 22.65 3.77 10.96
C TYR A 317 23.20 3.70 9.52
N SER A 318 22.34 3.46 8.53
CA SER A 318 22.74 3.29 7.13
C SER A 318 21.71 3.90 6.19
N THR A 319 21.17 3.18 5.19
CA THR A 319 20.36 3.81 4.14
C THR A 319 18.86 3.54 4.32
N VAL A 320 18.07 4.62 4.26
CA VAL A 320 16.61 4.57 4.07
C VAL A 320 16.28 5.41 2.86
N THR A 321 15.90 4.75 1.77
CA THR A 321 15.64 5.40 0.48
C THR A 321 14.28 4.97 -0.02
N ALA A 322 13.52 5.88 -0.61
CA ALA A 322 12.24 5.52 -1.24
C ALA A 322 11.15 4.99 -0.34
N CYS A 323 11.21 5.37 0.93
CA CYS A 323 10.26 4.87 1.88
C CYS A 323 9.22 5.92 2.23
N TYR A 324 8.00 5.47 2.49
CA TYR A 324 6.97 6.36 3.01
C TYR A 324 6.07 5.71 4.04
N ALA A 325 5.51 6.56 4.90
CA ALA A 325 4.52 6.17 5.89
C ALA A 325 3.31 7.10 5.88
N THR A 326 2.10 6.54 5.84
CA THR A 326 0.85 7.32 5.87
C THR A 326 0.06 7.13 7.16
N GLY A 327 0.42 6.15 7.98
CA GLY A 327 -0.21 5.93 9.27
C GLY A 327 0.38 6.82 10.37
N LYS A 328 -0.36 6.94 11.48
CA LYS A 328 0.02 7.75 12.64
C LYS A 328 1.26 7.17 13.33
N VAL A 329 2.21 8.04 13.71
CA VAL A 329 3.38 7.68 14.51
C VAL A 329 3.31 8.39 15.86
N GLU A 330 3.42 7.63 16.94
CA GLU A 330 3.41 8.16 18.30
C GLU A 330 4.58 7.62 19.12
N SER A 331 5.30 8.50 19.81
CA SER A 331 6.32 8.12 20.78
C SER A 331 6.23 8.98 22.04
N ASP A 332 6.71 8.47 23.17
CA ASP A 332 6.91 9.32 24.33
C ASP A 332 8.09 10.29 24.15
N ASN A 333 9.19 9.87 23.52
CA ASN A 333 10.42 10.67 23.46
C ASN A 333 10.76 11.16 22.06
N ILE A 334 11.10 10.30 21.09
CA ILE A 334 11.44 10.74 19.73
C ILE A 334 10.50 10.10 18.72
N ALA A 335 9.80 10.94 17.94
CA ALA A 335 8.93 10.50 16.87
C ALA A 335 9.35 11.10 15.52
N GLY A 336 9.45 10.26 14.50
CA GLY A 336 9.63 10.66 13.11
C GLY A 336 8.62 9.98 12.21
N GLY A 337 8.07 10.69 11.22
CA GLY A 337 7.10 10.06 10.31
C GLY A 337 7.68 8.88 9.52
N VAL A 338 8.97 8.93 9.16
CA VAL A 338 9.67 7.82 8.49
C VAL A 338 10.71 7.18 9.41
N VAL A 339 11.60 7.99 9.98
CA VAL A 339 12.71 7.54 10.83
C VAL A 339 12.65 8.22 12.19
N GLY A 340 12.68 7.47 13.30
CA GLY A 340 12.74 8.07 14.64
C GLY A 340 14.06 8.82 14.86
N TRP A 341 15.17 8.09 14.82
CA TRP A 341 16.51 8.64 14.99
C TRP A 341 17.45 8.21 13.87
N ASN A 342 18.02 9.17 13.14
CA ASN A 342 19.04 8.94 12.12
C ASN A 342 20.43 9.25 12.68
N ASP A 343 21.23 8.21 12.97
CA ASP A 343 22.54 8.30 13.60
C ASP A 343 23.61 7.67 12.68
N GLY A 344 24.31 8.49 11.90
CA GLY A 344 25.28 8.00 10.91
C GLY A 344 24.70 7.54 9.56
N GLY A 345 23.37 7.43 9.45
CA GLY A 345 22.68 7.03 8.21
C GLY A 345 22.31 8.15 7.24
N THR A 346 21.73 7.78 6.09
CA THR A 346 21.14 8.68 5.10
C THR A 346 19.65 8.39 4.94
N VAL A 347 18.83 9.44 4.91
CA VAL A 347 17.39 9.37 4.62
C VAL A 347 17.14 10.17 3.36
N THR A 348 16.79 9.50 2.27
CA THR A 348 16.73 10.11 0.93
C THR A 348 15.42 9.81 0.23
N ALA A 349 14.78 10.86 -0.28
CA ALA A 349 13.54 10.74 -1.07
C ALA A 349 12.44 9.96 -0.32
N CYS A 350 12.29 10.27 0.96
CA CYS A 350 11.28 9.66 1.83
C CYS A 350 10.19 10.66 2.19
N TYR A 351 9.00 10.17 2.51
CA TYR A 351 7.92 11.07 2.93
C TYR A 351 6.97 10.47 3.94
N ALA A 352 6.27 11.36 4.67
CA ALA A 352 5.21 10.95 5.57
C ALA A 352 3.98 11.84 5.46
N THR A 353 2.80 11.24 5.52
CA THR A 353 1.51 11.96 5.50
C THR A 353 0.65 11.71 6.72
N GLY A 354 1.03 10.75 7.57
CA GLY A 354 0.38 10.51 8.84
C GLY A 354 0.84 11.48 9.92
N ASP A 355 0.00 11.71 10.91
CA ASP A 355 0.33 12.59 12.04
C ASP A 355 1.46 11.99 12.89
N VAL A 356 2.34 12.87 13.37
CA VAL A 356 3.52 12.50 14.18
C VAL A 356 3.45 13.19 15.54
N THR A 357 3.45 12.41 16.62
CA THR A 357 3.37 12.93 17.98
C THR A 357 4.51 12.41 18.86
N ALA A 358 5.26 13.32 19.49
CA ALA A 358 6.16 13.02 20.61
C ALA A 358 5.62 13.66 21.91
N THR A 359 5.13 12.86 22.85
CA THR A 359 4.35 13.36 24.01
C THR A 359 5.18 14.05 25.09
N SER A 360 6.48 13.76 25.17
CA SER A 360 7.41 14.31 26.16
C SER A 360 8.80 14.64 25.59
N GLY A 361 8.92 14.70 24.26
CA GLY A 361 10.21 14.96 23.62
C GLY A 361 10.10 15.64 22.25
N THR A 362 10.80 15.10 21.26
CA THR A 362 11.06 15.74 19.97
C THR A 362 10.34 15.02 18.83
N ALA A 363 9.58 15.78 18.03
CA ALA A 363 8.87 15.26 16.86
C ALA A 363 9.37 15.90 15.56
N GLY A 364 9.54 15.09 14.53
CA GLY A 364 9.82 15.55 13.17
C GLY A 364 8.90 14.89 12.15
N GLY A 365 8.41 15.65 11.17
CA GLY A 365 7.49 15.09 10.17
C GLY A 365 8.07 13.95 9.35
N VAL A 366 9.39 13.93 9.09
CA VAL A 366 10.10 12.82 8.44
C VAL A 366 11.04 12.13 9.40
N VAL A 367 11.92 12.90 10.06
CA VAL A 367 12.94 12.38 10.96
C VAL A 367 12.82 13.04 12.32
N GLY A 368 12.70 12.27 13.41
CA GLY A 368 12.63 12.83 14.76
C GLY A 368 13.91 13.58 15.13
N VAL A 369 15.05 12.88 15.13
CA VAL A 369 16.38 13.47 15.34
C VAL A 369 17.36 13.04 14.25
N ASN A 370 18.13 13.98 13.72
CA ASN A 370 19.10 13.75 12.65
C ASN A 370 20.52 14.14 13.05
N TYR A 371 21.44 13.17 13.04
CA TYR A 371 22.88 13.36 13.24
C TYR A 371 23.69 13.17 11.96
N SER A 372 23.04 12.93 10.81
CA SER A 372 23.71 12.70 9.52
C SER A 372 22.93 13.38 8.38
N THR A 373 22.49 12.68 7.34
CA THR A 373 21.96 13.32 6.12
C THR A 373 20.48 13.04 5.91
N VAL A 374 19.70 14.10 5.69
CA VAL A 374 18.30 14.04 5.23
C VAL A 374 18.19 14.85 3.94
N THR A 375 17.80 14.21 2.83
CA THR A 375 17.79 14.83 1.51
C THR A 375 16.53 14.50 0.73
N ALA A 376 15.93 15.51 0.08
CA ALA A 376 14.79 15.33 -0.81
C ALA A 376 13.55 14.71 -0.12
N CYS A 377 13.33 14.99 1.16
CA CYS A 377 12.23 14.41 1.93
C CYS A 377 11.09 15.39 2.18
N TYR A 378 9.88 14.90 2.44
CA TYR A 378 8.77 15.77 2.80
C TYR A 378 7.76 15.21 3.79
N ALA A 379 7.06 16.12 4.47
CA ALA A 379 5.97 15.77 5.37
C ALA A 379 4.69 16.57 5.07
N ALA A 380 3.55 15.89 5.20
CA ALA A 380 2.23 16.48 5.04
C ALA A 380 1.28 16.26 6.24
N GLY A 381 1.58 15.30 7.11
CA GLY A 381 0.83 15.10 8.36
C GLY A 381 1.15 16.18 9.40
N ASP A 382 0.27 16.34 10.38
CA ASP A 382 0.48 17.29 11.47
C ASP A 382 1.57 16.75 12.42
N VAL A 383 2.44 17.65 12.90
CA VAL A 383 3.56 17.32 13.79
C VAL A 383 3.36 17.99 15.14
N THR A 384 3.32 17.19 16.21
CA THR A 384 3.24 17.67 17.58
C THR A 384 4.41 17.13 18.40
N GLY A 385 5.28 17.99 18.88
CA GLY A 385 6.36 17.62 19.82
C GLY A 385 6.19 18.34 21.14
N ASP A 386 6.64 17.77 22.26
CA ASP A 386 6.62 18.50 23.51
C ASP A 386 7.69 19.58 23.54
N THR A 387 8.96 19.18 23.50
CA THR A 387 10.12 20.07 23.59
C THR A 387 10.46 20.72 22.25
N TYR A 388 10.54 19.93 21.17
CA TYR A 388 10.86 20.45 19.84
C TYR A 388 9.96 19.81 18.79
N ALA A 389 9.47 20.61 17.87
CA ALA A 389 8.68 20.15 16.74
C ALA A 389 9.22 20.75 15.44
N GLY A 390 9.56 19.90 14.47
CA GLY A 390 10.00 20.33 13.15
C GLY A 390 9.14 19.74 12.06
N GLY A 391 8.75 20.57 11.08
CA GLY A 391 7.93 20.09 9.96
C GLY A 391 8.60 18.94 9.18
N VAL A 392 9.92 18.90 9.09
CA VAL A 392 10.69 17.79 8.49
C VAL A 392 11.52 17.07 9.55
N VAL A 393 12.33 17.82 10.30
CA VAL A 393 13.27 17.26 11.29
C VAL A 393 13.04 17.88 12.66
N GLY A 394 12.82 17.09 13.70
CA GLY A 394 12.62 17.63 15.04
C GLY A 394 13.89 18.29 15.60
N GLY A 395 14.99 17.54 15.69
CA GLY A 395 16.31 18.05 16.10
C GLY A 395 17.41 17.69 15.10
N ASN A 396 18.27 18.65 14.75
CA ASN A 396 19.29 18.48 13.71
C ASN A 396 20.70 18.86 14.19
N THR A 397 21.63 17.90 14.05
CA THR A 397 23.09 18.10 14.15
C THR A 397 23.79 17.76 12.82
N GLY A 398 23.05 17.22 11.85
CA GLY A 398 23.55 16.86 10.53
C GLY A 398 23.14 17.84 9.41
N THR A 399 23.03 17.34 8.18
CA THR A 399 22.62 18.12 7.01
C THR A 399 21.17 17.81 6.62
N VAL A 400 20.38 18.86 6.43
CA VAL A 400 19.01 18.78 5.89
C VAL A 400 18.96 19.59 4.59
N THR A 401 18.74 18.90 3.48
CA THR A 401 18.79 19.51 2.13
C THR A 401 17.55 19.18 1.32
N ALA A 402 17.04 20.15 0.56
CA ALA A 402 15.98 19.90 -0.44
C ALA A 402 14.69 19.30 0.16
N CYS A 403 14.35 19.64 1.41
CA CYS A 403 13.19 19.07 2.10
C CYS A 403 12.04 20.08 2.22
N TYR A 404 10.81 19.60 2.38
CA TYR A 404 9.68 20.50 2.65
C TYR A 404 8.61 19.94 3.59
N ALA A 405 7.86 20.83 4.23
CA ALA A 405 6.74 20.46 5.08
C ALA A 405 5.49 21.30 4.81
N THR A 406 4.32 20.68 4.95
CA THR A 406 3.02 21.33 4.69
C THR A 406 2.00 21.16 5.83
N GLY A 407 2.08 20.09 6.63
CA GLY A 407 1.21 19.87 7.79
C GLY A 407 1.54 20.79 8.96
N THR A 408 0.57 21.03 9.85
CA THR A 408 0.70 21.94 10.99
C THR A 408 1.81 21.49 11.92
N VAL A 409 2.61 22.42 12.46
CA VAL A 409 3.68 22.09 13.41
C VAL A 409 3.42 22.78 14.75
N THR A 410 3.31 21.99 15.82
CA THR A 410 3.00 22.46 17.17
C THR A 410 4.04 21.95 18.15
N SER A 411 4.54 22.84 19.01
CA SER A 411 5.26 22.46 20.23
C SER A 411 4.45 22.82 21.47
N THR A 412 4.33 21.92 22.44
CA THR A 412 3.51 22.17 23.65
C THR A 412 4.27 22.86 24.79
N SER A 413 5.59 22.66 24.89
CA SER A 413 6.40 23.23 25.97
C SER A 413 7.68 23.94 25.50
N GLY A 414 8.12 23.73 24.26
CA GLY A 414 9.30 24.37 23.69
C GLY A 414 9.06 25.05 22.35
N THR A 415 9.86 24.69 21.34
CA THR A 415 9.94 25.46 20.09
C THR A 415 9.54 24.66 18.87
N ALA A 416 8.76 25.30 17.98
CA ALA A 416 8.34 24.75 16.71
C ALA A 416 9.01 25.48 15.55
N GLY A 417 9.52 24.74 14.56
CA GLY A 417 10.08 25.27 13.32
C GLY A 417 9.42 24.66 12.08
N GLY A 418 9.23 25.48 11.04
CA GLY A 418 8.52 25.02 9.84
C GLY A 418 9.22 23.90 9.08
N VAL A 419 10.54 23.78 9.21
CA VAL A 419 11.35 22.68 8.68
C VAL A 419 12.05 21.95 9.82
N VAL A 420 12.78 22.69 10.67
CA VAL A 420 13.58 22.11 11.75
C VAL A 420 13.19 22.72 13.10
N GLY A 421 12.91 21.89 14.10
CA GLY A 421 12.59 22.37 15.46
C GLY A 421 13.81 22.98 16.15
N LEU A 422 14.85 22.18 16.37
CA LEU A 422 16.15 22.59 16.93
C LEU A 422 17.26 22.33 15.93
N ASN A 423 18.14 23.31 15.67
CA ASN A 423 19.19 23.17 14.68
C ASN A 423 20.58 23.60 15.18
N TYR A 424 21.56 22.70 15.05
CA TYR A 424 22.98 22.92 15.33
C TYR A 424 23.88 22.82 14.08
N SER A 425 23.30 22.66 12.89
CA SER A 425 24.08 22.37 11.68
C SER A 425 23.39 22.88 10.41
N THR A 426 23.72 22.30 9.26
CA THR A 426 23.33 22.82 7.96
C THR A 426 21.89 22.44 7.64
N VAL A 427 21.06 23.46 7.46
CA VAL A 427 19.83 23.38 6.69
C VAL A 427 20.11 24.12 5.40
N THR A 428 19.66 23.65 4.25
CA THR A 428 19.79 24.37 2.98
C THR A 428 18.70 23.91 2.04
N ALA A 429 18.23 24.77 1.13
CA ALA A 429 17.26 24.37 0.13
C ALA A 429 15.96 23.78 0.72
N CYS A 430 15.56 24.21 1.91
CA CYS A 430 14.37 23.68 2.57
C CYS A 430 13.22 24.68 2.55
N TYR A 431 11.99 24.16 2.50
CA TYR A 431 10.78 24.95 2.30
C TYR A 431 9.68 24.56 3.28
N TRP A 432 8.78 25.49 3.58
CA TRP A 432 7.64 25.18 4.44
C TRP A 432 6.45 26.05 4.12
N SER A 433 5.25 25.47 4.15
CA SER A 433 3.99 26.20 4.07
C SER A 433 3.07 25.91 5.27
N CYS A 434 3.59 25.21 6.27
CA CYS A 434 2.84 24.81 7.45
C CYS A 434 2.36 25.99 8.30
N THR A 435 1.31 25.75 9.08
CA THR A 435 0.83 26.67 10.11
C THR A 435 1.45 26.34 11.47
N GLY A 436 1.50 27.33 12.36
CA GLY A 436 2.09 27.22 13.71
C GLY A 436 3.39 28.03 13.84
N PRO A 437 4.50 27.61 13.24
CA PRO A 437 5.77 28.33 13.31
C PRO A 437 5.74 29.67 12.58
N THR A 438 6.50 30.65 13.08
CA THR A 438 6.79 31.91 12.38
C THR A 438 8.09 31.87 11.59
N HIS A 439 8.95 30.89 11.86
CA HIS A 439 10.26 30.69 11.24
C HIS A 439 10.41 29.25 10.73
N GLY A 440 11.26 29.06 9.72
CA GLY A 440 11.56 27.71 9.20
C GLY A 440 12.44 26.89 10.14
N ILE A 441 13.22 27.55 10.99
CA ILE A 441 14.01 26.92 12.05
C ILE A 441 13.49 27.48 13.38
N GLY A 442 13.15 26.61 14.32
CA GLY A 442 12.54 27.00 15.59
C GLY A 442 13.56 27.66 16.52
N ASP A 443 14.56 26.89 16.94
CA ASP A 443 15.69 27.34 17.75
C ASP A 443 17.00 27.09 17.01
N SER A 444 17.80 28.14 16.82
CA SER A 444 19.10 28.06 16.14
C SER A 444 20.00 29.25 16.44
N GLU A 445 21.29 29.08 16.18
CA GLU A 445 22.26 30.19 16.19
C GLU A 445 22.18 31.08 14.91
N SER A 446 21.40 30.70 13.88
CA SER A 446 21.19 31.51 12.65
C SER A 446 20.00 31.07 11.79
N ASP A 447 19.08 32.00 11.46
CA ASP A 447 17.79 31.75 10.79
C ASP A 447 17.81 31.55 9.25
N ILE A 448 18.98 31.52 8.60
CA ILE A 448 19.10 31.94 7.19
C ILE A 448 18.83 30.88 6.09
N ASN A 449 18.22 29.73 6.39
CA ASN A 449 18.33 28.58 5.49
C ASN A 449 17.05 27.77 5.17
N ALA A 450 15.89 28.27 5.57
CA ALA A 450 14.59 27.68 5.25
C ALA A 450 13.63 28.75 4.72
N THR A 451 13.05 28.52 3.54
CA THR A 451 12.21 29.49 2.84
C THR A 451 10.73 29.20 3.08
N LYS A 452 9.99 30.19 3.59
CA LYS A 452 8.53 30.08 3.71
C LYS A 452 7.88 30.20 2.32
N VAL A 453 6.96 29.28 2.01
CA VAL A 453 6.12 29.33 0.81
C VAL A 453 4.74 29.82 1.24
N ASP A 454 4.45 31.08 0.93
CA ASP A 454 3.19 31.75 1.30
C ASP A 454 2.17 31.83 0.14
N GLY A 455 2.58 31.40 -1.06
CA GLY A 455 1.74 31.40 -2.27
C GLY A 455 1.47 32.78 -2.89
N SER A 456 1.99 33.86 -2.29
CA SER A 456 1.82 35.24 -2.75
C SER A 456 3.14 35.86 -3.22
N THR A 457 4.15 35.88 -2.35
CA THR A 457 5.51 36.35 -2.60
C THR A 457 6.44 35.21 -3.00
N VAL A 458 6.28 34.05 -2.36
CA VAL A 458 7.03 32.83 -2.69
C VAL A 458 6.05 31.72 -3.02
N THR A 459 6.03 31.30 -4.28
CA THR A 459 5.31 30.14 -4.79
C THR A 459 6.20 28.89 -4.77
N TRP A 460 5.62 27.70 -4.88
CA TRP A 460 6.39 26.45 -4.99
C TRP A 460 7.28 26.43 -6.22
N LYS A 461 6.78 26.95 -7.35
CA LYS A 461 7.58 27.09 -8.56
C LYS A 461 8.78 28.02 -8.37
N THR A 462 8.59 29.21 -7.79
CA THR A 462 9.70 30.15 -7.57
C THR A 462 10.70 29.61 -6.54
N ALA A 463 10.23 28.88 -5.53
CA ALA A 463 11.06 28.19 -4.56
C ALA A 463 11.93 27.12 -5.21
N PHE A 464 11.35 26.32 -6.10
CA PHE A 464 12.02 25.25 -6.83
C PHE A 464 13.03 25.78 -7.86
N ASP A 465 12.61 26.72 -8.73
CA ASP A 465 13.43 27.26 -9.82
C ASP A 465 14.68 28.03 -9.30
N GLY A 466 14.61 28.58 -8.09
CA GLY A 466 15.71 29.31 -7.46
C GLY A 466 16.81 28.42 -6.86
N ASN A 467 16.74 27.09 -7.01
CA ASN A 467 17.59 26.16 -6.28
C ASN A 467 18.26 25.08 -7.15
N GLU A 468 19.56 25.22 -7.39
CA GLU A 468 20.36 24.29 -8.19
C GLU A 468 20.46 22.88 -7.56
N SER A 469 20.35 22.75 -6.23
CA SER A 469 20.45 21.44 -5.55
C SER A 469 19.25 20.54 -5.85
N LEU A 470 18.03 21.11 -5.94
CA LEU A 470 16.82 20.37 -6.34
C LEU A 470 16.84 19.98 -7.82
N ALA A 471 17.34 20.86 -8.68
CA ALA A 471 17.53 20.57 -10.10
C ALA A 471 18.59 19.48 -10.33
N GLY A 472 19.67 19.48 -9.54
CA GLY A 472 20.71 18.44 -9.55
C GLY A 472 20.20 17.08 -9.08
N LEU A 473 19.33 17.04 -8.05
CA LEU A 473 18.72 15.79 -7.56
C LEU A 473 17.86 15.09 -8.61
N SER A 474 17.19 15.83 -9.50
CA SER A 474 16.41 15.26 -10.62
C SER A 474 17.27 14.58 -11.71
N GLN A 475 18.59 14.78 -11.69
CA GLN A 475 19.53 14.27 -12.70
C GLN A 475 20.55 13.26 -12.16
N ALA A 476 20.64 13.05 -10.84
CA ALA A 476 21.87 12.50 -10.22
C ALA A 476 21.82 11.07 -9.65
N ALA A 477 20.69 10.36 -9.53
CA ALA A 477 20.73 8.97 -9.04
C ALA A 477 19.52 8.16 -9.49
N GLY A 478 19.78 6.93 -9.95
CA GLY A 478 18.84 6.08 -10.69
C GLY A 478 17.51 5.87 -9.99
N GLY A 479 16.48 6.48 -10.55
CA GLY A 479 15.08 6.13 -10.30
C GLY A 479 14.18 7.26 -9.81
N TRP A 480 14.67 8.38 -9.24
CA TRP A 480 13.76 9.44 -8.78
C TRP A 480 13.59 10.55 -9.80
N TYR A 481 12.37 11.07 -9.92
CA TYR A 481 12.11 12.31 -10.64
C TYR A 481 11.00 13.11 -9.95
N THR A 482 11.03 14.42 -10.18
CA THR A 482 9.94 15.30 -9.75
C THR A 482 8.91 15.45 -10.86
N SER A 483 7.63 15.40 -10.52
CA SER A 483 6.59 15.88 -11.45
C SER A 483 6.77 17.37 -11.74
N PRO A 484 6.27 17.88 -12.88
CA PRO A 484 6.30 19.31 -13.18
C PRO A 484 5.74 20.16 -12.03
N VAL A 485 6.55 21.10 -11.54
CA VAL A 485 6.19 21.98 -10.42
C VAL A 485 5.32 23.12 -10.93
N ASN A 486 4.17 23.33 -10.27
CA ASN A 486 3.30 24.47 -10.52
C ASN A 486 3.39 25.49 -9.38
N GLU A 487 2.70 26.62 -9.52
CA GLU A 487 2.77 27.71 -8.53
C GLU A 487 2.15 27.35 -7.16
N LYS A 488 1.19 26.42 -7.15
CA LYS A 488 0.29 26.17 -6.01
C LYS A 488 0.63 24.94 -5.18
N THR A 489 1.24 23.92 -5.78
CA THR A 489 1.52 22.65 -5.11
C THR A 489 3.02 22.34 -5.11
N PRO A 490 3.52 21.68 -4.05
CA PRO A 490 4.90 21.23 -4.02
C PRO A 490 5.19 20.21 -5.14
N PRO A 491 6.47 20.00 -5.51
CA PRO A 491 6.86 18.93 -6.41
C PRO A 491 6.42 17.57 -5.86
N LYS A 492 5.79 16.73 -6.69
CA LYS A 492 5.65 15.31 -6.35
C LYS A 492 6.99 14.63 -6.59
N LEU A 493 7.49 13.92 -5.59
CA LEU A 493 8.69 13.08 -5.69
C LEU A 493 8.24 11.67 -6.07
N ASN A 494 8.60 11.21 -7.28
CA ASN A 494 8.24 9.89 -7.80
C ASN A 494 9.48 9.01 -7.92
N TRP A 495 9.34 7.71 -7.64
CA TRP A 495 10.37 6.70 -7.85
C TRP A 495 9.92 5.75 -8.95
N GLU A 496 10.77 5.59 -9.97
CA GLU A 496 10.73 4.53 -10.95
C GLU A 496 11.94 3.61 -10.68
N THR A 497 11.69 2.33 -10.51
CA THR A 497 12.77 1.34 -10.50
C THR A 497 13.47 1.36 -11.86
N PRO A 498 14.83 1.39 -11.92
CA PRO A 498 15.58 1.30 -13.16
C PRO A 498 15.21 0.11 -14.06
#